data_AF-A0A7C7CDI7-F1
#
_entry.id   AF-A0A7C7CDI7-F1
#
_cell.length_a   1.000
_cell.length_b   1.000
_cell.length_c   1.000
_cell.angle_alpha   90.00
_cell.angle_beta   90.00
_cell.angle_gamma   90.00
#
_symmetry.space_group_name_H-M   'P 1'
#
loop_
_entity.id
_entity.type
_entity.pdbx_description
1 polymer ?
#
loop_
_entity_poly.entity_id
_entity_poly.type
_entity_poly.pdbx_seq_one_letter_code
_entity_poly.pdbx_strand_id
1 'polypeptide(L)'
;MKAKYLSDGRKVVVIGQLNNVESIVQEVFVSEGGDQIPSGEKFTTKNLHDEPVKSWKEKKTEEYDAQYAKSESRVHSINKEIREMENKRRSHAKIIASNLRQINELEDVDVNHLSDVMARNIKWVCATNWNWQKVMSFNEFIEIRSSYDEGVKLISVHIKNDKTLMYKVGSYSDGSGSSSEYKFFNCKEKLKDFLLESYKRDTEKGYMNVSTFDSLKDTLDLPESDREELLQIEVSKAEDLYQKEMKRITEQRAKTLALKVSVK
;
A
#
# COMPACT_ATOMS: atom_id res chain seq x y z
N MET A 1 -71.68 34.16 13.61
CA MET A 1 -71.18 35.53 13.93
C MET A 1 -69.88 35.76 13.18
N LYS A 2 -69.74 36.90 12.47
CA LYS A 2 -68.46 37.27 11.85
C LYS A 2 -67.70 38.16 12.84
N ALA A 3 -66.69 37.58 13.51
CA ALA A 3 -65.82 38.32 14.42
C ALA A 3 -64.80 39.16 13.62
N LYS A 4 -64.42 40.30 14.18
CA LYS A 4 -63.45 41.27 13.66
C LYS A 4 -62.57 41.76 14.81
N TYR A 5 -61.53 42.51 14.49
CA TYR A 5 -60.61 43.08 15.47
C TYR A 5 -60.58 44.61 15.38
N LEU A 6 -60.50 45.26 16.52
CA LEU A 6 -60.23 46.68 16.62
C LEU A 6 -58.73 46.96 16.42
N SER A 7 -58.39 48.22 16.15
CA SER A 7 -56.99 48.66 15.99
C SER A 7 -56.14 48.50 17.26
N ASP A 8 -56.77 48.32 18.43
CA ASP A 8 -56.10 48.04 19.71
C ASP A 8 -55.97 46.53 20.01
N GLY A 9 -56.40 45.66 19.09
CA GLY A 9 -56.30 44.21 19.20
C GLY A 9 -57.49 43.51 19.85
N ARG A 10 -58.51 44.24 20.36
CA ARG A 10 -59.72 43.63 20.95
C ARG A 10 -60.59 42.95 19.88
N LYS A 11 -61.13 41.77 20.22
CA LYS A 11 -62.04 41.00 19.37
C LYS A 11 -63.48 41.47 19.56
N VAL A 12 -64.16 41.74 18.46
CA VAL A 12 -65.54 42.26 18.44
C VAL A 12 -66.39 41.52 17.42
N VAL A 13 -67.70 41.52 17.60
CA VAL A 13 -68.69 41.02 16.63
C VAL A 13 -69.49 42.20 16.08
N VAL A 14 -69.69 42.20 14.76
CA VAL A 14 -70.50 43.22 14.08
C VAL A 14 -71.98 42.89 14.24
N ILE A 15 -72.73 43.79 14.87
CA ILE A 15 -74.16 43.65 15.14
C ILE A 15 -74.99 44.32 14.03
N GLY A 16 -74.49 45.43 13.50
CA GLY A 16 -75.17 46.17 12.43
C GLY A 16 -74.31 47.32 11.91
N GLN A 17 -74.69 47.88 10.77
CA GLN A 17 -74.08 49.11 10.25
C GLN A 17 -74.91 50.30 10.72
N LEU A 18 -74.25 51.31 11.29
CA LEU A 18 -74.90 52.57 11.62
C LEU A 18 -75.04 53.44 10.37
N ASN A 19 -73.96 53.53 9.58
CA ASN A 19 -73.87 54.26 8.32
C ASN A 19 -72.82 53.57 7.41
N ASN A 20 -72.58 54.10 6.21
CA ASN A 20 -71.56 53.56 5.28
C ASN A 20 -70.11 53.57 5.82
N VAL A 21 -69.86 54.25 6.96
CA VAL A 21 -68.53 54.43 7.56
C VAL A 21 -68.42 53.84 8.97
N GLU A 22 -69.53 53.71 9.71
CA GLU A 22 -69.53 53.30 11.12
C GLU A 22 -70.36 52.03 11.32
N SER A 23 -69.80 51.08 12.07
CA SER A 23 -70.46 49.82 12.44
C SER A 23 -70.71 49.76 13.94
N ILE A 24 -71.87 49.23 14.33
CA ILE A 24 -72.20 48.90 15.71
C ILE A 24 -71.60 47.52 16.01
N VAL A 25 -70.70 47.49 16.99
CA VAL A 25 -69.99 46.27 17.40
C VAL A 25 -70.18 46.00 18.88
N GLN A 26 -69.96 44.75 19.27
CA GLN A 26 -69.93 44.33 20.67
C GLN A 26 -68.67 43.51 20.92
N GLU A 27 -68.04 43.76 22.06
CA GLU A 27 -66.88 43.00 22.50
C GLU A 27 -67.19 41.53 22.74
N VAL A 28 -66.21 40.70 22.39
CA VAL A 28 -66.27 39.26 22.60
C VAL A 28 -65.06 38.86 23.40
N PHE A 29 -65.32 38.33 24.59
CA PHE A 29 -64.30 37.66 25.38
C PHE A 29 -64.17 36.22 24.91
N VAL A 30 -62.94 35.75 24.77
CA VAL A 30 -62.65 34.35 24.42
C VAL A 30 -62.19 33.67 25.69
N SER A 31 -62.91 32.63 26.13
CA SER A 31 -62.50 31.82 27.29
C SER A 31 -61.25 30.99 26.96
N GLU A 32 -60.56 30.49 27.99
CA GLU A 32 -59.40 29.59 27.81
C GLU A 32 -59.75 28.32 27.01
N GLY A 33 -61.02 27.89 27.01
CA GLY A 33 -61.54 26.77 26.22
C GLY A 33 -61.92 27.12 24.77
N GLY A 34 -61.78 28.38 24.36
CA GLY A 34 -62.09 28.85 23.01
C GLY A 34 -63.54 29.30 22.78
N ASP A 35 -64.38 29.29 23.81
CA ASP A 35 -65.75 29.76 23.72
C ASP A 35 -65.79 31.29 23.58
N GLN A 36 -66.56 31.77 22.61
CA GLN A 36 -66.74 33.19 22.34
C GLN A 36 -67.98 33.68 23.04
N ILE A 37 -67.80 34.46 24.10
CA ILE A 37 -68.89 35.01 24.91
C ILE A 37 -69.06 36.48 24.54
N PRO A 38 -70.19 36.86 23.91
CA PRO A 38 -70.54 38.27 23.74
C PRO A 38 -70.72 38.87 25.12
N SER A 39 -69.82 39.78 25.50
CA SER A 39 -69.85 40.41 26.80
C SER A 39 -69.22 41.79 26.67
N GLY A 40 -69.94 42.81 27.13
CA GLY A 40 -69.59 44.21 26.93
C GLY A 40 -70.72 45.02 26.29
N GLU A 41 -70.55 46.34 26.36
CA GLU A 41 -71.48 47.32 25.79
C GLU A 41 -71.40 47.36 24.26
N LYS A 42 -72.50 47.79 23.64
CA LYS A 42 -72.53 48.05 22.20
C LYS A 42 -71.98 49.45 21.94
N PHE A 43 -70.97 49.56 21.08
CA PHE A 43 -70.40 50.84 20.70
C PHE A 43 -70.17 50.89 19.20
N THR A 44 -69.90 52.10 18.69
CA THR A 44 -69.67 52.34 17.26
C THR A 44 -68.18 52.44 16.97
N THR A 45 -67.74 51.84 15.87
CA THR A 45 -66.35 51.95 15.40
C THR A 45 -66.29 52.08 13.88
N LYS A 46 -65.24 52.74 13.39
CA LYS A 46 -64.96 52.95 11.96
C LYS A 46 -63.99 51.92 11.40
N ASN A 47 -63.04 51.50 12.22
CA ASN A 47 -61.91 50.68 11.78
C ASN A 47 -62.04 49.28 12.34
N LEU A 48 -62.30 48.33 11.44
CA LEU A 48 -62.41 46.90 11.73
C LEU A 48 -61.43 46.15 10.84
N HIS A 49 -60.68 45.25 11.46
CA HIS A 49 -59.70 44.40 10.79
C HIS A 49 -60.17 42.94 10.82
N ASP A 50 -59.82 42.19 9.78
CA ASP A 50 -60.19 40.78 9.64
C ASP A 50 -59.32 39.89 10.53
N GLU A 51 -58.11 40.36 10.84
CA GLU A 51 -57.11 39.72 11.69
C GLU A 51 -56.62 40.69 12.78
N PRO A 52 -56.09 40.18 13.91
CA PRO A 52 -55.51 41.02 14.93
C PRO A 52 -54.39 41.90 14.36
N VAL A 53 -54.42 43.19 14.68
CA VAL A 53 -53.43 44.15 14.20
C VAL A 53 -52.10 43.90 14.91
N LYS A 54 -51.14 43.28 14.20
CA LYS A 54 -49.76 43.15 14.68
C LYS A 54 -49.06 44.51 14.66
N SER A 55 -48.31 44.81 15.72
CA SER A 55 -47.47 46.01 15.79
C SER A 55 -46.34 45.96 14.75
N TRP A 56 -45.86 47.13 14.31
CA TRP A 56 -44.68 47.22 13.43
C TRP A 56 -43.46 46.48 14.01
N LYS A 57 -43.30 46.56 15.34
CA LYS A 57 -42.21 45.91 16.05
C LYS A 57 -42.31 44.38 15.92
N GLU A 58 -43.48 43.80 16.15
CA GLU A 58 -43.69 42.35 16.00
C GLU A 58 -43.43 41.86 14.57
N LYS A 59 -43.94 42.59 13.56
CA LYS A 59 -43.64 42.26 12.15
C LYS A 59 -42.15 42.29 11.85
N LYS A 60 -41.43 43.30 12.36
CA LYS A 60 -39.97 43.40 12.18
C LYS A 60 -39.21 42.32 12.93
N THR A 61 -39.65 41.92 14.12
CA THR A 61 -39.04 40.81 14.86
C THR A 61 -39.17 39.51 14.08
N GLU A 62 -40.36 39.19 13.55
CA GLU A 62 -40.58 38.01 12.71
C GLU A 62 -39.69 38.01 11.46
N GLU A 63 -39.52 39.17 10.80
CA GLU A 63 -38.61 39.32 9.67
C GLU A 63 -37.14 39.09 10.05
N TYR A 64 -36.69 39.64 11.19
CA TYR A 64 -35.31 39.47 11.65
C TYR A 64 -35.02 38.04 12.10
N ASP A 65 -35.95 37.38 12.77
CA ASP A 65 -35.81 35.97 13.18
C ASP A 65 -35.71 35.06 11.96
N ALA A 66 -36.52 35.30 10.92
CA ALA A 66 -36.43 34.56 9.67
C ALA A 66 -35.09 34.79 8.94
N GLN A 67 -34.57 36.02 8.94
CA GLN A 67 -33.25 36.31 8.38
C GLN A 67 -32.11 35.67 9.18
N TYR A 68 -32.24 35.65 10.51
CA TYR A 68 -31.26 35.06 11.40
C TYR A 68 -31.18 33.55 11.19
N ALA A 69 -32.33 32.85 11.18
CA ALA A 69 -32.41 31.41 10.93
C ALA A 69 -31.82 31.04 9.54
N LYS A 70 -32.08 31.85 8.51
CA LYS A 70 -31.50 31.65 7.18
C LYS A 70 -29.98 31.85 7.18
N SER A 71 -29.48 32.83 7.92
CA SER A 71 -28.05 33.10 8.05
C SER A 71 -27.34 31.99 8.82
N GLU A 72 -27.95 31.49 9.90
CA GLU A 72 -27.43 30.37 10.69
C GLU A 72 -27.35 29.09 9.85
N SER A 73 -28.40 28.76 9.10
CA SER A 73 -28.42 27.64 8.17
C SER A 73 -27.30 27.75 7.11
N ARG A 74 -27.08 28.95 6.58
CA ARG A 74 -26.01 29.21 5.61
C ARG A 74 -24.62 29.05 6.23
N VAL A 75 -24.39 29.55 7.45
CA VAL A 75 -23.12 29.35 8.17
C VAL A 75 -22.88 27.87 8.41
N HIS A 76 -23.92 27.13 8.80
CA HIS A 76 -23.82 25.69 9.01
C HIS A 76 -23.45 24.94 7.71
N SER A 77 -24.07 25.27 6.57
CA SER A 77 -23.75 24.64 5.29
C SER A 77 -22.32 24.94 4.85
N ILE A 78 -21.87 26.20 4.98
CA ILE A 78 -20.50 26.60 4.66
C ILE A 78 -19.50 25.86 5.56
N ASN A 79 -19.75 25.76 6.87
CA ASN A 79 -18.87 25.04 7.79
C ASN A 79 -18.80 23.55 7.47
N LYS A 80 -19.91 22.94 7.04
CA LYS A 80 -19.91 21.55 6.57
C LYS A 80 -19.04 21.38 5.32
N GLU A 81 -19.18 22.28 4.34
CA GLU A 81 -18.38 22.25 3.11
C GLU A 81 -16.89 22.45 3.39
N ILE A 82 -16.52 23.39 4.27
CA ILE A 82 -15.13 23.58 4.72
C ILE A 82 -14.57 22.28 5.30
N ARG A 83 -15.32 21.61 6.19
CA ARG A 83 -14.88 20.33 6.78
C ARG A 83 -14.68 19.25 5.73
N GLU A 84 -15.59 19.13 4.77
CA GLU A 84 -15.47 18.17 3.67
C GLU A 84 -14.24 18.46 2.80
N MET A 85 -13.99 19.72 2.46
CA MET A 85 -12.83 20.15 1.68
C MET A 85 -11.52 19.90 2.44
N GLU A 86 -11.47 20.19 3.74
CA GLU A 86 -10.32 19.86 4.57
C GLU A 86 -10.03 18.37 4.62
N ASN A 87 -11.07 17.54 4.76
CA ASN A 87 -10.93 16.09 4.78
C ASN A 87 -10.42 15.56 3.45
N LYS A 88 -10.96 16.04 2.32
CA LYS A 88 -10.45 15.72 0.98
C LYS A 88 -8.98 16.10 0.84
N ARG A 89 -8.61 17.33 1.23
CA ARG A 89 -7.22 17.82 1.19
C ARG A 89 -6.28 16.92 2.00
N ARG A 90 -6.65 16.58 3.24
CA ARG A 90 -5.85 15.69 4.10
C ARG A 90 -5.70 14.29 3.49
N SER A 91 -6.78 13.75 2.91
CA SER A 91 -6.75 12.46 2.22
C SER A 91 -5.79 12.48 1.03
N HIS A 92 -5.92 13.47 0.15
CA HIS A 92 -5.02 13.64 -1.00
C HIS A 92 -3.56 13.82 -0.57
N ALA A 93 -3.28 14.61 0.47
CA ALA A 93 -1.94 14.77 1.00
C ALA A 93 -1.35 13.44 1.51
N LYS A 94 -2.14 12.59 2.18
CA LYS A 94 -1.71 11.25 2.61
C LYS A 94 -1.44 10.32 1.44
N ILE A 95 -2.30 10.34 0.41
CA ILE A 95 -2.09 9.55 -0.82
C ILE A 95 -0.79 9.97 -1.50
N ILE A 96 -0.57 11.28 -1.67
CA ILE A 96 0.67 11.81 -2.26
C ILE A 96 1.88 11.39 -1.44
N ALA A 97 1.84 11.51 -0.11
CA ALA A 97 2.95 11.10 0.76
C ALA A 97 3.23 9.58 0.67
N SER A 98 2.17 8.76 0.60
CA SER A 98 2.30 7.31 0.42
C SER A 98 2.91 6.97 -0.93
N ASN A 99 2.44 7.60 -2.01
CA ASN A 99 2.95 7.38 -3.35
C ASN A 99 4.41 7.84 -3.47
N LEU A 100 4.76 9.00 -2.92
CA LEU A 100 6.15 9.47 -2.87
C LEU A 100 7.04 8.49 -2.12
N ARG A 101 6.57 7.93 -1.01
CA ARG A 101 7.32 6.89 -0.28
C ARG A 101 7.54 5.65 -1.14
N GLN A 102 6.50 5.14 -1.80
CA GLN A 102 6.62 3.99 -2.69
C GLN A 102 7.53 4.27 -3.88
N ILE A 103 7.43 5.46 -4.48
CA ILE A 103 8.32 5.90 -5.56
C ILE A 103 9.75 5.93 -5.05
N ASN A 104 10.05 6.57 -3.92
CA ASN A 104 11.41 6.63 -3.37
C ASN A 104 11.96 5.23 -3.01
N GLU A 105 11.10 4.32 -2.56
CA GLU A 105 11.48 2.93 -2.25
C GLU A 105 11.72 2.09 -3.53
N LEU A 106 11.13 2.49 -4.67
CA LEU A 106 11.22 1.78 -5.95
C LEU A 106 12.09 2.49 -7.00
N GLU A 107 12.48 3.75 -6.80
CA GLU A 107 13.13 4.61 -7.80
C GLU A 107 14.44 4.01 -8.32
N ASP A 108 15.21 3.38 -7.42
CA ASP A 108 16.48 2.72 -7.74
C ASP A 108 16.34 1.20 -7.91
N VAL A 109 15.13 0.66 -7.77
CA VAL A 109 14.86 -0.77 -7.95
C VAL A 109 14.58 -1.02 -9.43
N ASP A 110 15.16 -2.07 -9.99
CA ASP A 110 14.86 -2.47 -11.38
C ASP A 110 13.46 -3.11 -11.47
N VAL A 111 12.43 -2.27 -11.43
CA VAL A 111 11.02 -2.67 -11.50
C VAL A 111 10.70 -3.34 -12.85
N ASN A 112 11.41 -2.97 -13.91
CA ASN A 112 11.26 -3.62 -15.21
C ASN A 112 11.73 -5.07 -15.15
N HIS A 113 12.89 -5.33 -14.53
CA HIS A 113 13.36 -6.69 -14.32
C HIS A 113 12.42 -7.49 -13.41
N LEU A 114 11.90 -6.88 -12.33
CA LEU A 114 10.86 -7.51 -11.51
C LEU A 114 9.62 -7.88 -12.32
N SER A 115 9.14 -6.96 -13.16
CA SER A 115 8.00 -7.19 -14.04
C SER A 115 8.26 -8.33 -15.02
N ASP A 116 9.44 -8.38 -15.64
CA ASP A 116 9.84 -9.48 -16.52
C ASP A 116 9.80 -10.84 -15.80
N VAL A 117 10.31 -10.91 -14.56
CA VAL A 117 10.28 -12.14 -13.75
C VAL A 117 8.84 -12.54 -13.42
N MET A 118 8.00 -11.60 -12.98
CA MET A 118 6.60 -11.88 -12.62
C MET A 118 5.76 -12.27 -13.84
N ALA A 119 5.99 -11.64 -14.99
CA ALA A 119 5.35 -11.94 -16.26
C ALA A 119 5.91 -13.20 -16.95
N ARG A 120 6.95 -13.83 -16.38
CA ARG A 120 7.68 -14.97 -16.96
C ARG A 120 8.31 -14.65 -18.32
N ASN A 121 8.65 -13.39 -18.56
CA ASN A 121 9.44 -12.95 -19.71
C ASN A 121 10.94 -13.25 -19.50
N ILE A 122 11.25 -14.47 -19.02
CA ILE A 122 12.60 -14.92 -18.71
C ILE A 122 12.88 -16.19 -19.49
N LYS A 123 14.08 -16.29 -20.05
CA LYS A 123 14.53 -17.46 -20.82
C LYS A 123 15.52 -18.31 -20.04
N TRP A 124 16.41 -17.65 -19.31
CA TRP A 124 17.52 -18.30 -18.62
C TRP A 124 17.51 -17.98 -17.13
N VAL A 125 17.89 -18.97 -16.35
CA VAL A 125 18.03 -18.86 -14.90
C VAL A 125 19.41 -19.35 -14.52
N CYS A 126 20.07 -18.62 -13.64
CA CYS A 126 21.38 -18.96 -13.11
C CYS A 126 21.29 -19.08 -11.59
N ALA A 127 21.53 -20.27 -11.03
CA ALA A 127 21.70 -20.41 -9.59
C ALA A 127 22.98 -19.71 -9.15
N THR A 128 22.98 -19.01 -8.03
CA THR A 128 24.18 -18.42 -7.42
C THR A 128 24.45 -19.14 -6.11
N ASN A 129 25.16 -20.25 -6.19
CA ASN A 129 25.52 -21.08 -5.05
C ASN A 129 27.02 -20.93 -4.72
N TRP A 130 27.39 -21.31 -3.51
CA TRP A 130 28.79 -21.34 -3.04
C TRP A 130 29.71 -22.24 -3.90
N ASN A 131 29.14 -23.24 -4.57
CA ASN A 131 29.87 -24.23 -5.37
C ASN A 131 29.74 -24.00 -6.90
N TRP A 132 29.51 -22.75 -7.31
CA TRP A 132 29.36 -22.28 -8.70
C TRP A 132 27.93 -22.08 -9.22
N GLN A 133 27.86 -21.38 -10.36
CA GLN A 133 26.69 -20.93 -11.08
C GLN A 133 26.16 -22.01 -12.05
N LYS A 134 24.94 -22.49 -11.80
CA LYS A 134 24.27 -23.45 -12.68
C LYS A 134 23.28 -22.73 -13.58
N VAL A 135 23.50 -22.79 -14.89
CA VAL A 135 22.59 -22.26 -15.92
C VAL A 135 21.54 -23.31 -16.28
N MET A 136 20.30 -22.89 -16.43
CA MET A 136 19.19 -23.70 -16.94
C MET A 136 18.16 -22.81 -17.64
N SER A 137 17.26 -23.41 -18.41
CA SER A 137 16.12 -22.69 -18.96
C SER A 137 15.10 -22.36 -17.86
N PHE A 138 14.30 -21.32 -18.05
CA PHE A 138 13.24 -20.96 -17.10
C PHE A 138 12.20 -22.09 -16.94
N ASN A 139 11.91 -22.82 -18.01
CA ASN A 139 10.95 -23.94 -17.97
C ASN A 139 11.48 -25.11 -17.12
N GLU A 140 12.76 -25.47 -17.28
CA GLU A 140 13.40 -26.49 -16.42
C GLU A 140 13.51 -26.02 -14.97
N PHE A 141 13.68 -24.71 -14.76
CA PHE A 141 13.79 -24.14 -13.44
C PHE A 141 12.46 -24.16 -12.68
N ILE A 142 11.36 -23.72 -13.30
CA ILE A 142 10.12 -23.40 -12.58
C ILE A 142 9.39 -24.65 -12.09
N GLU A 143 9.54 -25.79 -12.78
CA GLU A 143 8.90 -27.04 -12.40
C GLU A 143 9.63 -27.72 -11.24
N ILE A 144 8.89 -28.08 -10.19
CA ILE A 144 9.34 -29.00 -9.14
C ILE A 144 8.94 -30.41 -9.57
N ARG A 145 9.94 -31.25 -9.80
CA ARG A 145 9.77 -32.69 -10.01
C ARG A 145 10.61 -33.43 -8.98
N SER A 146 10.06 -33.63 -7.79
CA SER A 146 10.69 -34.43 -6.75
C SER A 146 9.73 -35.46 -6.19
N SER A 147 10.25 -36.50 -5.57
CA SER A 147 9.45 -37.53 -4.88
C SER A 147 8.68 -37.02 -3.66
N TYR A 148 8.99 -35.80 -3.19
CA TYR A 148 8.42 -35.21 -1.98
C TYR A 148 7.53 -33.99 -2.26
N ASP A 149 7.55 -33.49 -3.50
CA ASP A 149 7.01 -32.18 -3.84
C ASP A 149 6.83 -32.06 -5.35
N GLU A 150 5.65 -31.61 -5.77
CA GLU A 150 5.25 -31.47 -7.17
C GLU A 150 4.59 -30.10 -7.37
N GLY A 151 4.92 -29.41 -8.47
CA GLY A 151 4.27 -28.15 -8.82
C GLY A 151 5.24 -27.06 -9.28
N VAL A 152 4.97 -25.82 -8.86
CA VAL A 152 5.68 -24.61 -9.30
C VAL A 152 6.51 -24.08 -8.13
N LYS A 153 7.77 -23.71 -8.39
CA LYS A 153 8.63 -23.10 -7.36
C LYS A 153 8.09 -21.76 -6.86
N LEU A 154 8.08 -21.59 -5.54
CA LEU A 154 7.88 -20.30 -4.91
C LEU A 154 9.16 -19.46 -5.00
N ILE A 155 9.07 -18.32 -5.68
CA ILE A 155 10.17 -17.36 -5.81
C ILE A 155 9.92 -16.19 -4.85
N SER A 156 10.76 -16.07 -3.83
CA SER A 156 10.74 -14.94 -2.90
C SER A 156 11.61 -13.80 -3.43
N VAL A 157 11.07 -12.58 -3.43
CA VAL A 157 11.78 -11.37 -3.84
C VAL A 157 12.18 -10.57 -2.61
N HIS A 158 13.45 -10.22 -2.53
CA HIS A 158 14.02 -9.39 -1.48
C HIS A 158 14.75 -8.20 -2.09
N ILE A 159 14.77 -7.08 -1.37
CA ILE A 159 15.57 -5.91 -1.71
C ILE A 159 16.77 -5.87 -0.77
N LYS A 160 17.99 -5.84 -1.31
CA LYS A 160 19.22 -5.68 -0.54
C LYS A 160 19.41 -4.22 -0.10
N ASN A 161 20.33 -3.97 0.83
CA ASN A 161 20.65 -2.62 1.29
C ASN A 161 21.17 -1.70 0.17
N ASP A 162 21.77 -2.26 -0.87
CA ASP A 162 22.20 -1.56 -2.10
C ASP A 162 21.05 -1.38 -3.11
N LYS A 163 19.81 -1.63 -2.69
CA LYS A 163 18.57 -1.57 -3.49
C LYS A 163 18.51 -2.55 -4.66
N THR A 164 19.43 -3.52 -4.74
CA THR A 164 19.36 -4.57 -5.76
C THR A 164 18.33 -5.66 -5.41
N LEU A 165 17.69 -6.19 -6.45
CA LEU A 165 16.77 -7.31 -6.32
C LEU A 165 17.51 -8.63 -6.11
N MET A 166 17.04 -9.39 -5.12
CA MET A 166 17.53 -10.71 -4.79
C MET A 166 16.37 -11.69 -4.86
N TYR A 167 16.51 -12.72 -5.68
CA TYR A 167 15.50 -13.75 -5.83
C TYR A 167 15.97 -15.02 -5.15
N LYS A 168 15.15 -15.54 -4.25
CA LYS A 168 15.44 -16.76 -3.51
C LYS A 168 14.37 -17.80 -3.73
N VAL A 169 14.79 -19.06 -3.76
CA VAL A 169 13.87 -20.20 -3.75
C VAL A 169 14.22 -21.12 -2.59
N GLY A 170 13.21 -21.47 -1.81
CA GLY A 170 13.32 -22.45 -0.73
C GLY A 170 13.55 -23.87 -1.25
N SER A 171 13.95 -24.76 -0.35
CA SER A 171 14.17 -26.17 -0.71
C SER A 171 12.86 -26.92 -0.95
N TYR A 172 11.77 -26.39 -0.40
CA TYR A 172 10.42 -26.93 -0.49
C TYR A 172 9.46 -25.90 -1.12
N SER A 173 8.34 -26.38 -1.67
CA SER A 173 7.33 -25.59 -2.39
C SER A 173 6.63 -24.54 -1.53
N ASP A 174 6.54 -24.79 -0.22
CA ASP A 174 6.04 -23.85 0.78
C ASP A 174 7.03 -22.72 1.12
N GLY A 175 8.25 -22.76 0.56
CA GLY A 175 9.31 -21.78 0.79
C GLY A 175 10.16 -22.06 2.04
N SER A 176 9.96 -23.20 2.71
CA SER A 176 10.71 -23.57 3.90
C SER A 176 12.10 -24.18 3.58
N GLY A 177 12.89 -24.42 4.62
CA GLY A 177 14.23 -25.00 4.51
C GLY A 177 15.34 -23.99 4.19
N SER A 178 16.47 -24.48 3.69
CA SER A 178 17.52 -23.59 3.16
C SER A 178 17.05 -22.97 1.84
N SER A 179 17.57 -21.78 1.53
CA SER A 179 17.24 -21.07 0.30
C SER A 179 18.48 -20.87 -0.55
N SER A 180 18.30 -20.95 -1.86
CA SER A 180 19.33 -20.62 -2.87
C SER A 180 18.94 -19.35 -3.59
N GLU A 181 19.94 -18.50 -3.88
CA GLU A 181 19.74 -17.29 -4.69
C GLU A 181 19.82 -17.64 -6.18
N TYR A 182 19.01 -16.99 -6.99
CA TYR A 182 18.97 -17.15 -8.44
C TYR A 182 18.98 -15.78 -9.14
N LYS A 183 19.57 -15.75 -10.33
CA LYS A 183 19.53 -14.62 -11.26
C LYS A 183 18.74 -15.01 -12.51
N PHE A 184 17.94 -14.09 -13.02
CA PHE A 184 17.03 -14.30 -14.14
C PHE A 184 17.48 -13.46 -15.34
N PHE A 185 17.39 -14.01 -16.55
CA PHE A 185 17.82 -13.32 -17.76
C PHE A 185 16.86 -13.55 -18.92
N ASN A 186 16.42 -12.46 -19.54
CA ASN A 186 15.60 -12.46 -20.75
C ASN A 186 16.46 -12.54 -22.04
N CYS A 187 17.75 -12.15 -21.95
CA CYS A 187 18.71 -12.10 -23.04
C CYS A 187 19.92 -12.99 -22.77
N LYS A 188 20.39 -13.73 -23.79
CA LYS A 188 21.57 -14.61 -23.69
C LYS A 188 22.87 -13.80 -23.52
N GLU A 189 22.96 -12.60 -24.10
CA GLU A 189 24.14 -11.74 -23.97
C GLU A 189 24.34 -11.29 -22.53
N LYS A 190 23.27 -10.77 -21.87
CA LYS A 190 23.32 -10.40 -20.45
C LYS A 190 23.72 -11.56 -19.53
N LEU A 191 23.26 -12.78 -19.86
CA LEU A 191 23.69 -13.98 -19.14
C LEU A 191 25.20 -14.21 -19.34
N LYS A 192 25.69 -14.14 -20.58
CA LYS A 192 27.12 -14.31 -20.89
C LYS A 192 27.97 -13.26 -20.17
N ASP A 193 27.56 -12.00 -20.16
CA ASP A 193 28.27 -10.93 -19.46
C ASP A 193 28.38 -11.23 -17.95
N PHE A 194 27.28 -11.62 -17.32
CA PHE A 194 27.26 -12.01 -15.91
C PHE A 194 28.15 -13.22 -15.60
N LEU A 195 28.12 -14.25 -16.45
CA LEU A 195 28.98 -15.43 -16.30
C LEU A 195 30.46 -15.07 -16.51
N LEU A 196 30.77 -14.20 -17.46
CA LEU A 196 32.14 -13.77 -17.76
C LEU A 196 32.72 -12.93 -16.62
N GLU A 197 31.93 -12.03 -16.03
CA GLU A 197 32.32 -11.28 -14.81
C GLU A 197 32.57 -12.21 -13.64
N SER A 198 31.71 -13.21 -13.46
CA SER A 198 31.84 -14.21 -12.39
C SER A 198 33.07 -15.09 -12.60
N TYR A 199 33.34 -15.50 -13.84
CA TYR A 199 34.53 -16.23 -14.25
C TYR A 199 35.80 -15.44 -13.89
N LYS A 200 35.92 -14.20 -14.36
CA LYS A 200 37.09 -13.34 -14.08
C LYS A 200 37.33 -13.18 -12.58
N ARG A 201 36.28 -12.83 -11.83
CA ARG A 201 36.35 -12.64 -10.37
C ARG A 201 36.85 -13.89 -9.65
N ASP A 202 36.35 -15.06 -10.04
CA ASP A 202 36.65 -16.30 -9.32
C ASP A 202 38.00 -16.90 -9.74
N THR A 203 38.45 -16.62 -10.97
CA THR A 203 39.83 -16.88 -11.43
C THR A 203 40.82 -16.00 -10.67
N GLU A 204 40.57 -14.70 -10.54
CA GLU A 204 41.42 -13.77 -9.76
C GLU A 204 41.54 -14.17 -8.28
N LYS A 205 40.46 -14.70 -7.69
CA LYS A 205 40.45 -15.17 -6.30
C LYS A 205 40.99 -16.59 -6.11
N GLY A 206 41.28 -17.31 -7.19
CA GLY A 206 41.74 -18.71 -7.15
C GLY A 206 40.67 -19.71 -6.70
N TYR A 207 39.39 -19.36 -6.83
CA TYR A 207 38.25 -20.25 -6.56
C TYR A 207 37.82 -21.05 -7.79
N MET A 208 38.27 -20.64 -8.98
CA MET A 208 38.04 -21.35 -10.22
C MET A 208 38.74 -22.74 -10.21
N ASN A 209 38.05 -23.74 -10.78
CA ASN A 209 38.51 -25.12 -10.90
C ASN A 209 38.09 -25.68 -12.28
N VAL A 210 38.65 -26.80 -12.70
CA VAL A 210 38.46 -27.39 -14.03
C VAL A 210 37.00 -27.82 -14.25
N SER A 211 36.36 -28.42 -13.25
CA SER A 211 34.95 -28.83 -13.33
C SER A 211 34.03 -27.62 -13.56
N THR A 212 34.28 -26.54 -12.83
CA THR A 212 33.59 -25.28 -12.97
C THR A 212 33.84 -24.65 -14.34
N PHE A 213 35.08 -24.64 -14.82
CA PHE A 213 35.43 -24.16 -16.16
C PHE A 213 34.68 -24.93 -17.25
N ASP A 214 34.70 -26.26 -17.19
CA ASP A 214 34.04 -27.13 -18.16
C ASP A 214 32.51 -26.89 -18.17
N SER A 215 31.90 -26.58 -17.03
CA SER A 215 30.47 -26.23 -16.96
C SER A 215 30.09 -24.93 -17.69
N LEU A 216 31.06 -24.05 -17.96
CA LEU A 216 30.84 -22.79 -18.66
C LEU A 216 31.01 -22.87 -20.17
N LYS A 217 31.76 -23.86 -20.66
CA LYS A 217 32.07 -24.00 -22.10
C LYS A 217 30.83 -24.04 -22.99
N ASP A 218 29.74 -24.61 -22.49
CA ASP A 218 28.47 -24.69 -23.23
C ASP A 218 27.82 -23.31 -23.44
N THR A 219 28.19 -22.31 -22.62
CA THR A 219 27.58 -20.98 -22.61
C THR A 219 28.55 -19.87 -23.04
N LEU A 220 29.83 -19.99 -22.65
CA LEU A 220 30.90 -19.04 -22.91
C LEU A 220 31.97 -19.66 -23.82
N ASP A 221 32.49 -18.85 -24.73
CA ASP A 221 33.64 -19.21 -25.56
C ASP A 221 34.92 -18.87 -24.78
N LEU A 222 35.46 -19.85 -24.05
CA LEU A 222 36.62 -19.69 -23.18
C LEU A 222 37.86 -20.36 -23.79
N PRO A 223 39.06 -19.75 -23.70
CA PRO A 223 40.28 -20.33 -24.25
C PRO A 223 40.67 -21.64 -23.55
N GLU A 224 41.06 -22.67 -24.31
CA GLU A 224 41.57 -23.93 -23.72
C GLU A 224 42.86 -23.73 -22.91
N SER A 225 43.64 -22.68 -23.19
CA SER A 225 44.82 -22.31 -22.39
C SER A 225 44.47 -22.11 -20.92
N ASP A 226 43.33 -21.47 -20.62
CA ASP A 226 42.90 -21.19 -19.26
C ASP A 226 42.58 -22.50 -18.53
N ARG A 227 42.04 -23.48 -19.24
CA ARG A 227 41.78 -24.82 -18.69
C ARG A 227 43.06 -25.55 -18.33
N GLU A 228 44.07 -25.47 -19.19
CA GLU A 228 45.37 -26.10 -18.96
C GLU A 228 46.06 -25.49 -17.74
N GLU A 229 46.01 -24.17 -17.59
CA GLU A 229 46.53 -23.48 -16.40
C GLU A 229 45.82 -23.91 -15.12
N LEU A 230 44.48 -23.97 -15.13
CA LEU A 230 43.69 -24.47 -13.99
C LEU A 230 44.03 -25.92 -13.64
N LEU A 231 44.22 -26.77 -14.65
CA LEU A 231 44.58 -28.17 -14.45
C LEU A 231 45.96 -28.30 -13.80
N GLN A 232 46.95 -27.51 -14.23
CA GLN A 232 48.28 -27.49 -13.61
C GLN A 232 48.21 -27.07 -12.14
N ILE A 233 47.41 -26.05 -11.82
CA ILE A 233 47.18 -25.60 -10.44
C ILE A 233 46.54 -26.71 -9.60
N GLU A 234 45.55 -27.43 -10.13
CA GLU A 234 44.90 -28.54 -9.42
C GLU A 234 45.84 -29.73 -9.18
N VAL A 235 46.62 -30.11 -10.19
CA VAL A 235 47.63 -31.18 -10.06
C VAL A 235 48.65 -30.81 -8.99
N SER A 236 49.17 -29.58 -9.01
CA SER A 236 50.11 -29.10 -7.99
C SER A 236 49.50 -29.13 -6.58
N LYS A 237 48.24 -28.71 -6.41
CA LYS A 237 47.53 -28.79 -5.12
C LYS A 237 47.36 -30.25 -4.66
N ALA A 238 47.05 -31.16 -5.58
CA ALA A 238 46.88 -32.58 -5.27
C ALA A 238 48.22 -33.23 -4.86
N GLU A 239 49.32 -32.88 -5.53
CA GLU A 239 50.67 -33.32 -5.18
C GLU A 239 51.06 -32.83 -3.78
N ASP A 240 50.84 -31.55 -3.48
CA ASP A 240 51.11 -30.97 -2.15
C ASP A 240 50.32 -31.68 -1.03
N LEU A 241 49.05 -31.97 -1.28
CA LEU A 241 48.20 -32.72 -0.35
C LEU A 241 48.72 -34.15 -0.16
N TYR A 242 49.09 -34.82 -1.25
CA TYR A 242 49.67 -36.15 -1.20
C TYR A 242 50.96 -36.18 -0.38
N GLN A 243 51.87 -35.22 -0.59
CA GLN A 243 53.12 -35.13 0.18
C GLN A 243 52.87 -34.88 1.67
N LYS A 244 51.92 -34.00 2.02
CA LYS A 244 51.54 -33.74 3.41
C LYS A 244 50.97 -34.99 4.08
N GLU A 245 50.10 -35.72 3.38
CA GLU A 245 49.47 -36.92 3.90
C GLU A 245 50.47 -38.07 4.05
N MET A 246 51.36 -38.23 3.09
CA MET A 246 52.47 -39.19 3.18
C MET A 246 53.35 -38.91 4.40
N LYS A 247 53.74 -37.65 4.63
CA LYS A 247 54.49 -37.25 5.82
C LYS A 247 53.74 -37.60 7.11
N ARG A 248 52.45 -37.28 7.18
CA ARG A 248 51.59 -37.60 8.33
C ARG A 248 51.56 -39.11 8.62
N ILE A 249 51.38 -39.93 7.60
CA ILE A 249 51.35 -41.40 7.72
C ILE A 249 52.70 -41.93 8.18
N THR A 250 53.80 -41.43 7.61
CA THR A 250 55.17 -41.83 8.00
C THR A 250 55.46 -41.49 9.45
N GLU A 251 55.10 -40.29 9.90
CA GLU A 251 55.26 -39.86 11.30
C GLU A 251 54.41 -40.71 12.27
N GLN A 252 53.17 -41.02 11.91
CA GLN A 252 52.31 -41.90 12.72
C GLN A 252 52.90 -43.31 12.83
N ARG A 253 53.34 -43.90 11.71
CA ARG A 253 53.98 -45.22 11.70
C ARG A 253 55.26 -45.25 12.54
N ALA A 254 56.09 -44.22 12.44
CA ALA A 254 57.31 -44.09 13.25
C ALA A 254 56.99 -44.05 14.75
N LYS A 255 55.96 -43.29 15.16
CA LYS A 255 55.49 -43.26 16.55
C LYS A 255 54.96 -44.62 17.03
N THR A 256 54.18 -45.32 16.21
CA THR A 256 53.67 -46.67 16.55
C THR A 256 54.78 -47.70 16.67
N LEU A 257 55.79 -47.64 15.82
CA LEU A 257 56.98 -48.51 15.89
C LEU A 257 57.79 -48.24 17.16
N ALA A 258 58.03 -46.97 17.50
CA ALA A 258 58.73 -46.61 18.75
C ALA A 258 58.00 -47.14 20.00
N LEU A 259 56.67 -47.01 20.05
CA LEU A 259 55.84 -47.56 21.14
C LEU A 259 55.93 -49.09 21.25
N LYS A 260 55.99 -49.81 20.12
CA LYS A 260 56.14 -51.28 20.13
C LYS A 260 57.52 -51.75 20.59
N VAL A 261 58.56 -50.93 20.42
CA VAL A 261 59.93 -51.26 20.87
C VAL A 261 60.09 -51.00 22.38
N SER A 262 59.38 -50.01 22.96
CA SER A 262 59.43 -49.72 24.41
C SER A 262 58.59 -50.65 25.30
N VAL A 263 57.85 -51.60 24.73
CA VAL A 263 56.99 -52.57 25.46
C VAL A 263 57.61 -53.98 25.49
N LYS A 264 58.85 -54.13 25.00
CA LYS A 264 59.69 -55.33 25.18
C LYS A 264 60.83 -55.03 26.12
#